data_AF-A0A5B9VVY3-F1
#
_entry.id   AF-A0A5B9VVY3-F1
#
_cell.length_a   1.000
_cell.length_b   1.000
_cell.length_c   1.000
_cell.angle_alpha   90.00
_cell.angle_beta   90.00
_cell.angle_gamma   90.00
#
_symmetry.space_group_name_H-M   'P 1'
#
loop_
_entity.id
_entity.type
_entity.pdbx_description
1 polymer ?
#
loop_
_entity_poly.entity_id
_entity_poly.type
_entity_poly.pdbx_seq_one_letter_code
_entity_poly.pdbx_strand_id
1 'polypeptide(L)'
;MSLLTTMRFAGLDGDPPGRRGMRPPANDRKSDFLARTAPRMTGRMMALARRILGDDAEAADAVQEALIALWDEPEMPQRPARWLARAVVLNSLHLARTRARRRKHERLAGERRAEASDGDEPSGRAEFAELRMGLDEAMRSMPPDQRAVVRLWTDGRLDYAGIAESLGIPIGTVRSRLSRARQHLRTVLEANGPPAAGRHPRADDRPEASTASHDSRRSHPGPPPMKMPAPHRPRGFTLIELLVVISIIAVLIALLLPAVQSAREAARRAQCTNNLKQIGLALHNYHSAFDVFPPGYVSAVDKTVTDPCDQDAENASSVDLGPGWAWGSMILAQMEQQNAYNAINFNLSVAYKANDTCSTLVLSVYLCPSDDGPPVVPVFADPPDPNDPGTYSGTNVVDYVSRGNYVGMWGIGEICAGSAPTDAPNVGSIGTPAGIFHRNSATRIAAITDGTSNTIAVGERSHNLSYVTWTARSIGGWLGKTSPIEGGTDKFNPSPEECWTQVMGPAGLEDGNRTINQEEAHVEDYWSRHPGGANFLLGDGSVRFLKSSINPAPWRAMATRNFGEVISADSY
;
A
#
# COMPACT_ATOMS: atom_id res chain seq x y z
N MET A 1 1.03 41.35 14.08
CA MET A 1 0.56 41.98 12.82
C MET A 1 1.66 41.89 11.75
N SER A 2 2.15 40.69 11.41
CA SER A 2 3.12 40.47 10.31
C SER A 2 3.19 38.98 9.90
N LEU A 3 2.04 38.37 9.62
CA LEU A 3 1.95 37.01 9.07
C LEU A 3 0.80 36.85 8.06
N LEU A 4 0.12 37.95 7.70
CA LEU A 4 -1.03 37.98 6.79
C LEU A 4 -0.70 38.56 5.40
N THR A 5 0.58 38.75 5.07
CA THR A 5 1.00 39.44 3.83
C THR A 5 1.66 38.52 2.80
N THR A 6 1.69 37.20 3.02
CA THR A 6 2.42 36.26 2.13
C THR A 6 1.53 35.16 1.55
N MET A 7 0.32 35.51 1.11
CA MET A 7 -0.41 34.73 0.11
C MET A 7 -0.61 35.59 -1.14
N ARG A 8 0.46 35.69 -1.94
CA ARG A 8 0.34 36.05 -3.35
C ARG A 8 -0.19 34.83 -4.09
N PHE A 9 -1.47 34.88 -4.43
CA PHE A 9 -2.13 33.96 -5.34
C PHE A 9 -1.42 33.97 -6.69
N ALA A 10 -1.11 32.78 -7.21
CA ALA A 10 -0.63 32.60 -8.56
C ALA A 10 -1.81 32.71 -9.54
N GLY A 11 -1.66 33.59 -10.54
CA GLY A 11 -2.41 33.57 -11.78
C GLY A 11 -3.64 34.47 -11.84
N LEU A 12 -3.49 35.66 -12.44
CA LEU A 12 -4.25 36.19 -13.58
C LEU A 12 -4.07 37.72 -13.64
N ASP A 13 -3.17 38.17 -14.52
CA ASP A 13 -3.15 39.54 -15.04
C ASP A 13 -4.10 39.62 -16.26
N GLY A 14 -4.97 40.64 -16.29
CA GLY A 14 -5.59 41.19 -17.51
C GLY A 14 -7.12 41.07 -17.62
N ASP A 15 -7.87 42.11 -17.25
CA ASP A 15 -8.55 43.05 -18.19
C ASP A 15 -9.34 44.17 -17.45
N PRO A 16 -9.60 45.34 -18.10
CA PRO A 16 -10.03 46.59 -17.46
C PRO A 16 -11.57 46.74 -17.32
N PRO A 17 -12.09 47.80 -16.65
CA PRO A 17 -13.43 47.78 -16.08
C PRO A 17 -14.52 48.19 -17.08
N GLY A 18 -15.57 47.39 -17.19
CA GLY A 18 -16.80 47.85 -17.84
C GLY A 18 -17.83 46.76 -18.10
N ARG A 19 -18.83 46.63 -17.20
CA ARG A 19 -20.28 46.67 -17.48
C ARG A 19 -21.08 46.11 -16.30
N ARG A 20 -22.03 46.93 -15.82
CA ARG A 20 -23.05 46.56 -14.83
C ARG A 20 -24.07 45.62 -15.45
N GLY A 21 -24.47 44.60 -14.70
CA GLY A 21 -25.75 43.89 -14.90
C GLY A 21 -25.65 42.42 -15.30
N MET A 22 -25.02 41.57 -14.49
CA MET A 22 -25.21 40.11 -14.56
C MET A 22 -24.95 39.50 -13.17
N ARG A 23 -25.77 38.54 -12.73
CA ARG A 23 -25.54 37.80 -11.46
C ARG A 23 -24.18 37.08 -11.56
N PRO A 24 -23.30 37.19 -10.54
CA PRO A 24 -21.97 36.59 -10.63
C PRO A 24 -22.01 35.06 -10.42
N PRO A 25 -21.05 34.31 -10.97
CA PRO A 25 -20.95 32.86 -10.80
C PRO A 25 -20.69 32.46 -9.34
N ALA A 26 -21.03 31.22 -8.96
CA ALA A 26 -20.97 30.71 -7.58
C ALA A 26 -19.60 30.88 -6.87
N ASN A 27 -18.49 30.96 -7.63
CA ASN A 27 -17.15 31.24 -7.13
C ASN A 27 -17.01 32.63 -6.47
N ASP A 28 -17.81 33.61 -6.88
CA ASP A 28 -17.70 35.00 -6.43
C ASP A 28 -18.26 35.19 -5.00
N ARG A 29 -19.12 34.27 -4.53
CA ARG A 29 -19.64 34.29 -3.15
C ARG A 29 -18.65 33.72 -2.13
N LYS A 30 -17.87 32.69 -2.50
CA LYS A 30 -16.84 32.10 -1.64
C LYS A 30 -15.69 33.08 -1.42
N SER A 31 -15.22 33.71 -2.51
CA SER A 31 -14.17 34.74 -2.47
C SER A 31 -14.58 35.97 -1.66
N ASP A 32 -15.80 36.50 -1.85
CA ASP A 32 -16.27 37.69 -1.13
C ASP A 32 -16.54 37.41 0.37
N PHE A 33 -17.00 36.20 0.71
CA PHE A 33 -17.15 35.76 2.12
C PHE A 33 -15.80 35.70 2.84
N LEU A 34 -14.78 35.08 2.22
CA LEU A 34 -13.47 34.92 2.83
C LEU A 34 -12.69 36.24 2.90
N ALA A 35 -12.87 37.13 1.91
CA ALA A 35 -12.25 38.45 1.93
C ALA A 35 -12.83 39.38 3.00
N ARG A 36 -14.14 39.31 3.28
CA ARG A 36 -14.83 40.26 4.19
C ARG A 36 -15.14 39.72 5.58
N THR A 37 -15.36 38.41 5.71
CA THR A 37 -15.98 37.81 6.91
C THR A 37 -15.01 36.92 7.68
N ALA A 38 -14.14 36.17 7.00
CA ALA A 38 -13.16 35.31 7.66
C ALA A 38 -12.22 36.06 8.62
N PRO A 39 -11.62 37.23 8.26
CA PRO A 39 -10.72 37.96 9.15
C PRO A 39 -11.40 38.42 10.46
N ARG A 40 -12.71 38.71 10.40
CA ARG A 40 -13.51 39.13 11.57
C ARG A 40 -13.86 37.96 12.49
N MET A 41 -13.78 36.73 11.98
CA MET A 41 -14.11 35.51 12.70
C MET A 41 -12.87 34.78 13.24
N THR A 42 -11.72 34.89 12.56
CA THR A 42 -10.45 34.26 12.96
C THR A 42 -10.08 34.59 14.40
N GLY A 43 -10.26 35.83 14.86
CA GLY A 43 -9.97 36.20 16.25
C GLY A 43 -10.83 35.45 17.29
N ARG A 44 -12.10 35.19 16.98
CA ARG A 44 -12.99 34.40 17.85
C ARG A 44 -12.66 32.91 17.79
N MET A 45 -12.27 32.41 16.62
CA MET A 45 -11.87 31.02 16.43
C MET A 45 -10.52 30.72 17.12
N MET A 46 -9.57 31.65 17.03
CA MET A 46 -8.30 31.61 17.78
C MET A 46 -8.55 31.56 19.29
N ALA A 47 -9.43 32.41 19.82
CA ALA A 47 -9.79 32.40 21.23
C ALA A 47 -10.46 31.08 21.65
N LEU A 48 -11.26 30.48 20.78
CA LEU A 48 -11.92 29.18 21.01
C LEU A 48 -10.91 28.03 21.03
N ALA A 49 -10.01 27.96 20.04
CA ALA A 49 -8.96 26.95 19.95
C ALA A 49 -7.95 27.08 21.10
N ARG A 50 -7.54 28.30 21.46
CA ARG A 50 -6.65 28.58 22.60
C ARG A 50 -7.25 28.09 23.92
N ARG A 51 -8.57 28.17 24.08
CA ARG A 51 -9.26 27.69 25.30
C ARG A 51 -9.17 26.17 25.46
N ILE A 52 -8.99 25.43 24.36
CA ILE A 52 -8.88 23.96 24.34
C ILE A 52 -7.42 23.53 24.42
N LEU A 53 -6.53 24.17 23.65
CA LEU A 53 -5.13 23.76 23.48
C LEU A 53 -4.16 24.43 24.47
N GLY A 54 -4.51 25.61 24.98
CA GLY A 54 -3.68 26.41 25.88
C GLY A 54 -2.42 27.02 25.24
N ASP A 55 -2.16 26.75 23.95
CA ASP A 55 -1.02 27.23 23.18
C ASP A 55 -1.47 28.01 21.94
N ASP A 56 -0.80 29.14 21.66
CA ASP A 56 -1.18 30.05 20.58
C ASP A 56 -0.76 29.55 19.18
N ALA A 57 0.31 28.77 19.08
CA ALA A 57 0.76 28.21 17.80
C ALA A 57 -0.14 27.04 17.38
N GLU A 58 -0.41 26.12 18.31
CA GLU A 58 -1.32 25.00 18.07
C GLU A 58 -2.76 25.49 17.77
N ALA A 59 -3.19 26.57 18.44
CA ALA A 59 -4.48 27.20 18.15
C ALA A 59 -4.52 27.84 16.74
N ALA A 60 -3.41 28.40 16.26
CA ALA A 60 -3.31 28.93 14.91
C ALA A 60 -3.41 27.83 13.86
N ASP A 61 -2.73 26.70 14.10
CA ASP A 61 -2.77 25.54 13.20
C ASP A 61 -4.19 24.96 13.10
N ALA A 62 -4.87 24.77 14.24
CA ALA A 62 -6.25 24.26 14.28
C ALA A 62 -7.24 25.15 13.52
N VAL A 63 -7.05 26.48 13.59
CA VAL A 63 -7.88 27.46 12.88
C VAL A 63 -7.54 27.52 11.39
N GLN A 64 -6.26 27.42 11.04
CA GLN A 64 -5.82 27.41 9.65
C GLN A 64 -6.32 26.16 8.93
N GLU A 65 -6.23 25.00 9.55
CA GLU A 65 -6.73 23.73 9.00
C GLU A 65 -8.26 23.75 8.81
N ALA A 66 -8.99 24.33 9.76
CA ALA A 66 -10.44 24.51 9.64
C ALA A 66 -10.84 25.50 8.51
N LEU A 67 -10.00 26.50 8.23
CA LEU A 67 -10.21 27.44 7.13
C LEU A 67 -9.92 26.82 5.76
N ILE A 68 -8.90 25.95 5.68
CA ILE A 68 -8.60 25.16 4.49
C ILE A 68 -9.74 24.18 4.21
N ALA A 69 -10.23 23.49 5.24
CA ALA A 69 -11.38 22.60 5.09
C ALA A 69 -12.64 23.33 4.60
N LEU A 70 -12.88 24.56 5.10
CA LEU A 70 -14.00 25.39 4.61
C LEU A 70 -13.83 25.84 3.15
N TRP A 71 -12.58 25.99 2.69
CA TRP A 71 -12.27 26.35 1.30
C TRP A 71 -12.56 25.19 0.34
N ASP A 72 -12.22 23.97 0.76
CA ASP A 72 -12.36 22.76 -0.04
C ASP A 72 -13.79 22.20 -0.07
N GLU A 73 -14.73 22.74 0.73
CA GLU A 73 -16.14 22.37 0.68
C GLU A 73 -16.73 22.64 -0.71
N PRO A 74 -17.35 21.63 -1.39
CA PRO A 74 -17.88 21.78 -2.74
C PRO A 74 -18.94 22.88 -2.83
N GLU A 75 -19.81 23.00 -1.82
CA GLU A 75 -20.77 24.09 -1.66
C GLU A 75 -20.59 24.83 -0.33
N MET A 76 -20.76 26.16 -0.33
CA MET A 76 -20.60 26.94 0.90
C MET A 76 -21.68 26.56 1.93
N PRO A 77 -21.31 26.15 3.17
CA PRO A 77 -22.29 25.77 4.18
C PRO A 77 -23.28 26.90 4.46
N GLN A 78 -24.56 26.59 4.70
CA GLN A 78 -25.57 27.63 4.96
C GLN A 78 -25.27 28.52 6.19
N ARG A 79 -24.49 28.01 7.15
CA ARG A 79 -24.04 28.74 8.33
C ARG A 79 -22.51 28.60 8.51
N PRO A 80 -21.70 29.28 7.69
CA PRO A 80 -20.24 29.11 7.66
C PRO A 80 -19.57 29.33 9.02
N ALA A 81 -20.09 30.26 9.82
CA ALA A 81 -19.53 30.57 11.13
C ALA A 81 -19.73 29.48 12.17
N ARG A 82 -20.87 28.77 12.13
CA ARG A 82 -21.12 27.64 13.03
C ARG A 82 -20.37 26.40 12.58
N TRP A 83 -20.28 26.21 11.27
CA TRP A 83 -19.48 25.14 10.68
C TRP A 83 -18.00 25.32 11.06
N LEU A 84 -17.45 26.52 10.86
CA LEU A 84 -16.05 26.82 11.18
C LEU A 84 -15.77 26.66 12.68
N ALA A 85 -16.66 27.13 13.55
CA ALA A 85 -16.51 26.92 14.99
C ALA A 85 -16.49 25.44 15.39
N ARG A 86 -17.32 24.61 14.75
CA ARG A 86 -17.34 23.16 14.98
C ARG A 86 -16.05 22.51 14.49
N ALA A 87 -15.59 22.85 13.29
CA ALA A 87 -14.33 22.34 12.74
C ALA A 87 -13.13 22.71 13.61
N VAL A 88 -13.04 23.97 14.05
CA VAL A 88 -11.97 24.45 14.96
C VAL A 88 -11.97 23.68 16.28
N VAL A 89 -13.13 23.39 16.86
CA VAL A 89 -13.24 22.60 18.10
C VAL A 89 -12.78 21.17 17.88
N LEU A 90 -13.19 20.53 16.77
CA LEU A 90 -12.79 19.16 16.44
C LEU A 90 -11.28 19.04 16.22
N ASN A 91 -10.70 19.94 15.43
CA ASN A 91 -9.26 19.99 15.18
C ASN A 91 -8.47 20.27 16.47
N SER A 92 -8.97 21.17 17.32
CA SER A 92 -8.34 21.48 18.61
C SER A 92 -8.38 20.29 19.58
N LEU A 93 -9.48 19.54 19.63
CA LEU A 93 -9.58 18.32 20.45
C LEU A 93 -8.68 17.20 19.91
N HIS A 94 -8.55 17.08 18.59
CA HIS A 94 -7.65 16.14 17.94
C HIS A 94 -6.19 16.44 18.30
N LEU A 95 -5.74 17.69 18.11
CA LEU A 95 -4.39 18.15 18.47
C LEU A 95 -4.09 17.94 19.96
N ALA A 96 -5.04 18.24 20.85
CA ALA A 96 -4.89 18.02 22.29
C ALA A 96 -4.68 16.53 22.64
N ARG A 97 -5.41 15.61 21.99
CA ARG A 97 -5.26 14.16 22.18
C ARG A 97 -3.92 13.66 21.65
N THR A 98 -3.49 14.14 20.48
CA THR A 98 -2.19 13.80 19.88
C THR A 98 -1.04 14.26 20.78
N ARG A 99 -1.12 15.46 21.35
CA ARG A 99 -0.15 15.98 22.33
C ARG A 99 -0.10 15.14 23.62
N ALA A 100 -1.26 14.74 24.16
CA ALA A 100 -1.32 13.89 25.34
C ALA A 100 -0.67 12.51 25.09
N ARG A 101 -0.93 11.92 23.92
CA ARG A 101 -0.32 10.65 23.49
C ARG A 101 1.20 10.79 23.32
N ARG A 102 1.67 11.85 22.67
CA ARG A 102 3.10 12.14 22.52
C ARG A 102 3.81 12.31 23.86
N ARG A 103 3.24 13.06 24.81
CA ARG A 103 3.81 13.22 26.16
C ARG A 103 3.89 11.90 26.94
N LYS A 104 2.90 11.01 26.75
CA LYS A 104 2.93 9.65 27.32
C LYS A 104 4.06 8.82 26.71
N HIS A 105 4.25 8.87 25.39
CA HIS A 105 5.37 8.18 24.72
C HIS A 105 6.74 8.76 25.09
N GLU A 106 6.87 10.08 25.20
CA GLU A 106 8.11 10.74 25.64
C GLU A 106 8.46 10.37 27.10
N ARG A 107 7.46 10.22 27.97
CA ARG A 107 7.66 9.73 29.35
C ARG A 107 8.15 8.28 29.39
N LEU A 108 7.50 7.39 28.63
CA LEU A 108 7.89 5.98 28.50
C LEU A 108 9.29 5.82 27.86
N ALA A 109 9.65 6.70 26.91
CA ALA A 109 10.98 6.72 26.31
C ALA A 109 12.05 7.23 27.29
N GLY A 110 11.68 8.16 28.19
CA GLY A 110 12.54 8.58 29.31
C GLY A 110 12.78 7.47 30.33
N GLU A 111 11.75 6.69 30.65
CA GLU A 111 11.82 5.53 31.56
C GLU A 111 12.72 4.41 30.99
N ARG A 112 12.61 4.09 29.68
CA ARG A 112 13.48 3.09 29.00
C ARG A 112 14.93 3.53 28.79
N ARG A 113 15.22 4.83 28.84
CA ARG A 113 16.60 5.35 28.74
C ARG A 113 17.44 5.07 29.98
N ALA A 114 16.81 4.85 31.13
CA ALA A 114 17.50 4.46 32.35
C ALA A 114 17.98 3.00 32.29
N GLU A 115 17.22 2.10 31.65
CA GLU A 115 17.53 0.68 31.50
C GLU A 115 18.63 0.40 30.45
N ALA A 116 18.77 1.28 29.43
CA ALA A 116 19.76 1.12 28.36
C ALA A 116 21.21 1.49 28.76
N SER A 117 21.46 1.87 30.01
CA SER A 117 22.81 2.24 30.47
C SER A 117 23.65 1.07 30.97
N ASP A 118 23.06 -0.13 31.14
CA ASP A 118 23.73 -1.28 31.78
C ASP A 118 24.00 -2.50 30.87
N GLY A 119 23.71 -2.44 29.56
CA GLY A 119 23.87 -3.59 28.65
C GLY A 119 24.64 -3.24 27.38
N ASP A 120 25.95 -3.47 27.37
CA ASP A 120 26.89 -2.82 26.45
C ASP A 120 27.67 -3.89 25.65
N GLU A 121 27.10 -4.39 24.55
CA GLU A 121 27.67 -5.48 23.73
C GLU A 121 28.90 -5.01 22.89
N PRO A 122 30.03 -5.75 22.83
CA PRO A 122 31.30 -5.24 22.26
C PRO A 122 31.33 -5.05 20.73
N SER A 123 30.53 -5.80 19.96
CA SER A 123 30.55 -5.78 18.48
C SER A 123 29.98 -4.47 17.91
N GLY A 124 28.89 -3.97 18.49
CA GLY A 124 28.28 -2.69 18.08
C GLY A 124 29.19 -1.48 18.33
N ARG A 125 30.10 -1.55 19.33
CA ARG A 125 31.06 -0.46 19.58
C ARG A 125 32.14 -0.36 18.50
N ALA A 126 32.55 -1.47 17.91
CA ALA A 126 33.58 -1.48 16.86
C ALA A 126 33.04 -0.88 15.55
N GLU A 127 31.86 -1.32 15.11
CA GLU A 127 31.21 -0.78 13.90
C GLU A 127 30.84 0.70 14.07
N PHE A 128 30.36 1.08 15.26
CA PHE A 128 30.03 2.48 15.56
C PHE A 128 31.29 3.35 15.67
N ALA A 129 32.41 2.81 16.17
CA ALA A 129 33.70 3.51 16.19
C ALA A 129 34.26 3.72 14.78
N GLU A 130 34.18 2.71 13.89
CA GLU A 130 34.62 2.81 12.50
C GLU A 130 33.78 3.81 11.68
N LEU A 131 32.45 3.76 11.82
CA LEU A 131 31.54 4.74 11.21
C LEU A 131 31.80 6.16 11.72
N ARG A 132 32.05 6.31 13.02
CA ARG A 132 32.37 7.60 13.63
C ARG A 132 33.71 8.15 13.15
N MET A 133 34.73 7.30 13.02
CA MET A 133 36.03 7.67 12.45
C MET A 133 35.92 8.11 10.98
N GLY A 134 35.15 7.37 10.17
CA GLY A 134 34.91 7.70 8.76
C GLY A 134 34.13 9.01 8.59
N LEU A 135 33.14 9.26 9.45
CA LEU A 135 32.37 10.50 9.46
C LEU A 135 33.22 11.69 9.94
N ASP A 136 34.05 11.51 10.95
CA ASP A 136 34.96 12.55 11.44
C ASP A 136 36.00 12.95 10.40
N GLU A 137 36.51 12.01 9.60
CA GLU A 137 37.42 12.29 8.48
C GLU A 137 36.70 12.98 7.31
N ALA A 138 35.49 12.54 6.97
CA ALA A 138 34.66 13.18 5.94
C ALA A 138 34.30 14.64 6.33
N MET A 139 34.03 14.88 7.61
CA MET A 139 33.79 16.22 8.13
C MET A 139 35.07 17.07 8.18
N ARG A 140 36.25 16.46 8.40
CA ARG A 140 37.56 17.16 8.38
C ARG A 140 38.03 17.54 6.98
N SER A 141 37.75 16.72 5.98
CA SER A 141 38.08 17.00 4.57
C SER A 141 37.10 17.95 3.87
N MET A 142 35.92 18.17 4.46
CA MET A 142 34.89 19.05 3.88
C MET A 142 35.30 20.54 3.92
N PRO A 143 35.09 21.32 2.85
CA PRO A 143 35.34 22.75 2.85
C PRO A 143 34.66 23.49 4.01
N PRO A 144 35.30 24.50 4.65
CA PRO A 144 34.79 25.16 5.85
C PRO A 144 33.39 25.79 5.68
N ASP A 145 33.11 26.30 4.50
CA ASP A 145 31.84 26.95 4.16
C ASP A 145 30.67 25.95 4.05
N GLN A 146 30.95 24.72 3.62
CA GLN A 146 30.00 23.61 3.57
C GLN A 146 29.81 22.99 4.96
N ARG A 147 30.91 22.83 5.70
CA ARG A 147 30.93 22.28 7.05
C ARG A 147 30.12 23.12 8.04
N ALA A 148 30.21 24.46 7.94
CA ALA A 148 29.45 25.38 8.77
C ALA A 148 27.93 25.23 8.57
N VAL A 149 27.50 25.04 7.33
CA VAL A 149 26.07 24.83 7.01
C VAL A 149 25.59 23.47 7.53
N VAL A 150 26.41 22.41 7.40
CA VAL A 150 26.08 21.08 7.93
C VAL A 150 25.95 21.12 9.46
N ARG A 151 26.87 21.78 10.17
CA ARG A 151 26.81 21.90 11.64
C ARG A 151 25.56 22.61 12.12
N LEU A 152 25.20 23.73 11.50
CA LEU A 152 23.98 24.47 11.84
C LEU A 152 22.70 23.71 11.47
N TRP A 153 22.76 22.88 10.43
CA TRP A 153 21.66 21.98 10.06
C TRP A 153 21.48 20.85 11.08
N THR A 154 22.58 20.32 11.64
CA THR A 154 22.55 19.18 12.59
C THR A 154 22.32 19.60 14.05
N ASP A 155 22.74 20.79 14.46
CA ASP A 155 22.66 21.25 15.87
C ASP A 155 21.26 21.73 16.32
N GLY A 156 20.27 21.75 15.42
CA GLY A 156 18.86 21.73 15.81
C GLY A 156 17.99 22.87 15.29
N ARG A 157 17.00 22.48 14.47
CA ARG A 157 15.73 23.18 14.18
C ARG A 157 15.79 24.48 13.36
N LEU A 158 16.92 24.84 12.77
CA LEU A 158 16.97 25.95 11.82
C LEU A 158 16.61 25.45 10.41
N ASP A 159 15.61 26.09 9.80
CA ASP A 159 15.29 25.89 8.39
C ASP A 159 16.31 26.61 7.48
N TYR A 160 16.13 26.51 6.16
CA TYR A 160 17.04 27.17 5.22
C TYR A 160 17.13 28.69 5.41
N ALA A 161 16.08 29.33 5.94
CA ALA A 161 16.05 30.77 6.21
C ALA A 161 16.82 31.10 7.49
N GLY A 162 16.64 30.32 8.57
CA GLY A 162 17.38 30.49 9.82
C GLY A 162 18.89 30.26 9.66
N ILE A 163 19.30 29.35 8.78
CA ILE A 163 20.72 29.12 8.48
C ILE A 163 21.29 30.22 7.58
N ALA A 164 20.50 30.71 6.62
CA ALA A 164 20.86 31.84 5.78
C ALA A 164 21.11 33.11 6.60
N GLU A 165 20.24 33.38 7.57
CA GLU A 165 20.36 34.48 8.52
C GLU A 165 21.60 34.33 9.42
N SER A 166 21.80 33.15 10.02
CA SER A 166 22.92 32.87 10.93
C SER A 166 24.29 32.98 10.27
N LEU A 167 24.37 32.71 8.96
CA LEU A 167 25.62 32.76 8.18
C LEU A 167 25.75 34.02 7.32
N GLY A 168 24.74 34.90 7.29
CA GLY A 168 24.73 36.10 6.46
C GLY A 168 24.82 35.81 4.95
N ILE A 169 24.23 34.71 4.48
CA ILE A 169 24.30 34.27 3.08
C ILE A 169 22.91 34.07 2.46
N PRO A 170 22.75 34.19 1.13
CA PRO A 170 21.47 33.91 0.48
C PRO A 170 20.99 32.48 0.68
N ILE A 171 19.67 32.28 0.78
CA ILE A 171 19.03 30.96 0.93
C ILE A 171 19.46 29.99 -0.20
N GLY A 172 19.60 30.49 -1.43
CA GLY A 172 20.09 29.68 -2.57
C GLY A 172 21.51 29.15 -2.35
N THR A 173 22.36 29.91 -1.67
CA THR A 173 23.74 29.53 -1.32
C THR A 173 23.75 28.47 -0.21
N VAL A 174 22.85 28.54 0.77
CA VAL A 174 22.65 27.49 1.78
C VAL A 174 22.30 26.15 1.13
N ARG A 175 21.32 26.14 0.21
CA ARG A 175 20.91 24.94 -0.53
C ARG A 175 22.05 24.37 -1.39
N SER A 176 22.77 25.23 -2.10
CA SER A 176 23.91 24.83 -2.92
C SER A 176 25.05 24.24 -2.08
N ARG A 177 25.32 24.81 -0.90
CA ARG A 177 26.35 24.31 0.02
C ARG A 177 25.95 23.00 0.69
N LEU A 178 24.69 22.82 1.10
CA LEU A 178 24.19 21.54 1.62
C LEU A 178 24.23 20.43 0.57
N SER A 179 23.85 20.74 -0.67
CA SER A 179 23.93 19.78 -1.77
C SER A 179 25.37 19.31 -2.01
N ARG A 180 26.31 20.26 -2.08
CA ARG A 180 27.75 19.96 -2.22
C ARG A 180 28.32 19.23 -1.01
N ALA A 181 27.91 19.59 0.20
CA ALA A 181 28.32 18.91 1.42
C ALA A 181 27.85 17.44 1.44
N ARG A 182 26.60 17.17 1.02
CA ARG A 182 26.05 15.81 0.89
C ARG A 182 26.81 15.01 -0.15
N GLN A 183 27.15 15.61 -1.30
CA GLN A 183 27.94 14.94 -2.33
C GLN A 183 29.37 14.64 -1.84
N HIS A 184 29.97 15.55 -1.07
CA HIS A 184 31.28 15.35 -0.45
C HIS A 184 31.26 14.19 0.57
N LEU A 185 30.30 14.18 1.49
CA LEU A 185 30.12 13.09 2.46
C LEU A 185 29.92 11.75 1.77
N ARG A 186 29.08 11.71 0.73
CA ARG A 186 28.85 10.50 -0.06
C ARG A 186 30.14 9.99 -0.71
N THR A 187 30.89 10.87 -1.36
CA THR A 187 32.13 10.50 -2.05
C THR A 187 33.19 9.96 -1.09
N VAL A 188 33.34 10.57 0.09
CA VAL A 188 34.33 10.15 1.09
C VAL A 188 33.91 8.85 1.80
N LEU A 189 32.61 8.66 2.06
CA LEU A 189 32.11 7.42 2.67
C LEU A 189 32.10 6.25 1.69
N GLU A 190 31.84 6.49 0.40
CA GLU A 190 31.96 5.49 -0.68
C GLU A 190 33.41 5.10 -0.95
N ALA A 191 34.37 6.03 -0.83
CA ALA A 191 35.80 5.74 -0.99
C ALA A 191 36.40 4.97 0.20
N ASN A 192 35.77 5.01 1.38
CA ASN A 192 36.24 4.35 2.61
C ASN A 192 35.35 3.16 3.03
N GLY A 193 34.31 2.82 2.27
CA GLY A 193 33.43 1.67 2.52
C GLY A 193 33.87 0.40 1.74
N PRO A 194 33.40 -0.79 2.13
CA PRO A 194 33.69 -2.02 1.40
C PRO A 194 33.09 -1.97 -0.03
N PRO A 195 33.75 -2.58 -1.04
CA PRO A 195 33.43 -2.35 -2.44
C PRO A 195 32.06 -2.94 -2.83
N ALA A 196 31.15 -2.08 -3.29
CA ALA A 196 29.86 -2.47 -3.85
C ALA A 196 30.00 -2.94 -5.31
N ALA A 197 29.36 -4.06 -5.64
CA ALA A 197 29.34 -4.69 -6.95
C ALA A 197 28.53 -3.89 -8.00
N GLY A 198 29.15 -3.68 -9.18
CA GLY A 198 28.52 -3.71 -10.50
C GLY A 198 27.46 -2.65 -10.86
N ARG A 199 27.87 -1.58 -11.57
CA ARG A 199 27.00 -0.83 -12.48
C ARG A 199 27.67 -0.67 -13.85
N HIS A 200 26.98 -1.11 -14.91
CA HIS A 200 27.33 -0.84 -16.31
C HIS A 200 26.95 0.60 -16.71
N PRO A 201 27.74 1.27 -17.58
CA PRO A 201 27.42 2.60 -18.08
C PRO A 201 26.47 2.56 -19.29
N ARG A 202 25.53 3.50 -19.33
CA ARG A 202 24.67 3.82 -20.48
C ARG A 202 25.49 4.57 -21.53
N ALA A 203 25.44 4.09 -22.77
CA ALA A 203 25.90 4.81 -23.95
C ALA A 203 24.68 5.41 -24.65
N ASP A 204 24.65 6.73 -24.77
CA ASP A 204 24.02 7.44 -25.89
C ASP A 204 24.49 8.88 -25.85
N ASP A 205 25.41 9.20 -26.76
CA ASP A 205 25.70 10.54 -27.24
C ASP A 205 26.51 10.42 -28.52
N ARG A 206 25.91 10.78 -29.67
CA ARG A 206 26.46 11.82 -30.55
C ARG A 206 25.52 12.19 -31.72
N PRO A 207 25.62 13.44 -32.21
CA PRO A 207 24.69 14.04 -33.17
C PRO A 207 25.26 14.04 -34.59
N GLU A 208 24.39 14.11 -35.60
CA GLU A 208 24.80 14.54 -36.94
C GLU A 208 23.83 15.58 -37.52
N ALA A 209 24.43 16.66 -38.01
CA ALA A 209 23.79 17.73 -38.74
C ALA A 209 24.29 17.69 -40.20
N SER A 210 23.34 17.86 -41.13
CA SER A 210 23.42 18.73 -42.34
C SER A 210 24.59 18.59 -43.33
N THR A 211 24.26 18.35 -44.60
CA THR A 211 24.42 19.29 -45.75
C THR A 211 23.88 18.66 -47.05
N ALA A 212 22.89 19.27 -47.72
CA ALA A 212 22.97 20.06 -48.99
C ALA A 212 23.49 19.25 -50.21
N SER A 213 22.98 19.31 -51.46
CA SER A 213 21.95 20.08 -52.19
C SER A 213 21.97 19.62 -53.68
N HIS A 214 20.97 20.06 -54.47
CA HIS A 214 20.93 20.13 -55.96
C HIS A 214 20.66 18.81 -56.73
N ASP A 215 19.97 18.76 -57.88
CA ASP A 215 19.18 19.70 -58.69
C ASP A 215 18.49 18.89 -59.83
N SER A 216 17.43 19.48 -60.38
CA SER A 216 16.88 19.42 -61.75
C SER A 216 16.55 18.12 -62.52
N ARG A 217 15.25 18.05 -62.89
CA ARG A 217 14.67 17.89 -64.24
C ARG A 217 15.38 16.98 -65.27
N ARG A 218 14.66 15.99 -65.81
CA ARG A 218 14.08 15.99 -67.19
C ARG A 218 13.65 14.58 -67.60
N SER A 219 12.49 14.53 -68.23
CA SER A 219 11.94 13.45 -69.04
C SER A 219 12.69 13.32 -70.38
N HIS A 220 13.01 12.08 -70.82
CA HIS A 220 13.10 11.64 -72.23
C HIS A 220 13.22 10.09 -72.33
N PRO A 221 12.91 9.49 -73.50
CA PRO A 221 12.23 8.19 -73.62
C PRO A 221 13.18 6.99 -73.78
N GLY A 222 12.74 5.83 -73.29
CA GLY A 222 13.46 4.55 -73.41
C GLY A 222 13.13 3.75 -74.69
N PRO A 223 14.01 2.79 -75.08
CA PRO A 223 13.96 2.05 -76.36
C PRO A 223 13.00 0.83 -76.35
N PRO A 224 12.72 0.22 -77.53
CA PRO A 224 11.63 -0.75 -77.71
C PRO A 224 11.84 -2.11 -77.03
N PRO A 225 10.75 -2.89 -76.84
CA PRO A 225 10.70 -3.98 -75.86
C PRO A 225 11.43 -5.25 -76.27
N MET A 226 12.16 -5.83 -75.30
CA MET A 226 12.61 -7.23 -75.32
C MET A 226 11.42 -8.18 -75.09
N LYS A 227 11.31 -9.22 -75.93
CA LYS A 227 10.33 -10.30 -75.80
C LYS A 227 10.51 -11.04 -74.47
N MET A 228 9.52 -10.97 -73.59
CA MET A 228 9.45 -11.79 -72.38
C MET A 228 9.15 -13.25 -72.74
N PRO A 229 9.78 -14.23 -72.09
CA PRO A 229 9.36 -15.63 -72.16
C PRO A 229 7.94 -15.78 -71.57
N ALA A 230 7.15 -16.66 -72.16
CA ALA A 230 5.76 -16.89 -71.78
C ALA A 230 5.62 -17.22 -70.27
N PRO A 231 4.60 -16.68 -69.58
CA PRO A 231 4.34 -17.02 -68.18
C PRO A 231 4.04 -18.52 -68.07
N HIS A 232 4.74 -19.21 -67.17
CA HIS A 232 4.32 -20.53 -66.72
C HIS A 232 2.88 -20.41 -66.22
N ARG A 233 1.96 -21.13 -66.86
CA ARG A 233 0.56 -21.21 -66.41
C ARG A 233 0.58 -21.69 -64.95
N PRO A 234 0.04 -20.91 -63.99
CA PRO A 234 -0.12 -21.42 -62.63
C PRO A 234 -1.04 -22.64 -62.70
N ARG A 235 -0.55 -23.78 -62.22
CA ARG A 235 -1.38 -24.98 -62.06
C ARG A 235 -2.43 -24.62 -61.01
N GLY A 236 -3.71 -24.62 -61.38
CA GLY A 236 -4.80 -24.39 -60.45
C GLY A 236 -4.83 -25.50 -59.39
N PHE A 237 -4.97 -25.11 -58.13
CA PHE A 237 -5.17 -26.06 -57.04
C PHE A 237 -6.53 -26.74 -57.19
N THR A 238 -6.60 -28.05 -56.98
CA THR A 238 -7.88 -28.75 -56.92
C THR A 238 -8.58 -28.45 -55.60
N LEU A 239 -9.92 -28.43 -55.62
CA LEU A 239 -10.75 -28.24 -54.42
C LEU A 239 -10.37 -29.22 -53.29
N ILE A 240 -10.01 -30.45 -53.67
CA ILE A 240 -9.64 -31.52 -52.74
C ILE A 240 -8.30 -31.21 -52.05
N GLU A 241 -7.28 -30.78 -52.80
CA GLU A 241 -5.97 -30.42 -52.22
C GLU A 241 -6.11 -29.25 -51.24
N LEU A 242 -6.93 -28.25 -51.57
CA LEU A 242 -7.20 -27.14 -50.66
C LEU A 242 -7.91 -27.63 -49.38
N LEU A 243 -8.92 -28.50 -49.52
CA LEU A 243 -9.69 -29.02 -48.39
C LEU A 243 -8.83 -29.88 -47.43
N VAL A 244 -7.90 -30.67 -47.96
CA VAL A 244 -6.97 -31.47 -47.15
C VAL A 244 -5.97 -30.57 -46.42
N VAL A 245 -5.45 -29.53 -47.06
CA VAL A 245 -4.49 -28.63 -46.40
C VAL A 245 -5.15 -27.87 -45.25
N ILE A 246 -6.35 -27.30 -45.48
CA ILE A 246 -7.08 -26.61 -44.41
C ILE A 246 -7.48 -27.58 -43.29
N SER A 247 -7.82 -28.84 -43.60
CA SER A 247 -8.19 -29.82 -42.56
C SER A 247 -6.98 -30.23 -41.71
N ILE A 248 -5.80 -30.41 -42.32
CA ILE A 248 -4.55 -30.67 -41.58
C ILE A 248 -4.18 -29.47 -40.70
N ILE A 249 -4.22 -28.25 -41.25
CA ILE A 249 -3.93 -27.03 -40.46
C ILE A 249 -4.93 -26.88 -39.32
N ALA A 250 -6.23 -27.11 -39.57
CA ALA A 250 -7.26 -27.05 -38.54
C ALA A 250 -7.01 -28.07 -37.42
N VAL A 251 -6.64 -29.31 -37.75
CA VAL A 251 -6.29 -30.35 -36.77
C VAL A 251 -5.03 -29.96 -35.99
N LEU A 252 -3.99 -29.46 -36.66
CA LEU A 252 -2.76 -29.02 -36.00
C LEU A 252 -3.02 -27.86 -35.03
N ILE A 253 -3.79 -26.85 -35.43
CA ILE A 253 -4.17 -25.72 -34.56
C ILE A 253 -5.04 -26.22 -33.40
N ALA A 254 -5.98 -27.12 -33.66
CA ALA A 254 -6.85 -27.69 -32.62
C ALA A 254 -6.05 -28.47 -31.56
N LEU A 255 -4.94 -29.11 -31.93
CA LEU A 255 -4.05 -29.80 -31.01
C LEU A 255 -3.05 -28.86 -30.32
N LEU A 256 -2.59 -27.81 -31.00
CA LEU A 256 -1.58 -26.87 -30.47
C LEU A 256 -2.19 -25.80 -29.54
N LEU A 257 -3.41 -25.33 -29.80
CA LEU A 257 -4.02 -24.25 -29.02
C LEU A 257 -4.24 -24.63 -27.54
N PRO A 258 -4.82 -25.81 -27.20
CA PRO A 258 -4.96 -26.23 -25.81
C PRO A 258 -3.60 -26.43 -25.12
N ALA A 259 -2.60 -26.94 -25.86
CA ALA A 259 -1.26 -27.17 -25.33
C ALA A 259 -0.51 -25.86 -25.02
N VAL A 260 -0.66 -24.83 -25.87
CA VAL A 260 -0.06 -23.51 -25.59
C VAL A 260 -0.74 -22.86 -24.39
N GLN A 261 -2.05 -23.01 -24.24
CA GLN A 261 -2.79 -22.45 -23.09
C GLN A 261 -2.39 -23.14 -21.78
N SER A 262 -2.30 -24.48 -21.76
CA SER A 262 -1.88 -25.22 -20.56
C SER A 262 -0.44 -24.90 -20.18
N ALA A 263 0.47 -24.77 -21.15
CA ALA A 263 1.85 -24.37 -20.91
C ALA A 263 1.95 -22.94 -20.33
N ARG A 264 1.16 -21.99 -20.86
CA ARG A 264 1.11 -20.62 -20.32
C ARG A 264 0.60 -20.60 -18.89
N GLU A 265 -0.43 -21.38 -18.58
CA GLU A 265 -0.98 -21.44 -17.23
C GLU A 265 -0.01 -22.10 -16.25
N ALA A 266 0.68 -23.16 -16.66
CA ALA A 266 1.75 -23.77 -15.85
C ALA A 266 2.87 -22.76 -15.54
N ALA A 267 3.26 -21.92 -16.50
CA ALA A 267 4.24 -20.87 -16.29
C ALA A 267 3.74 -19.79 -15.30
N ARG A 268 2.49 -19.35 -15.43
CA ARG A 268 1.86 -18.40 -14.49
C ARG A 268 1.78 -18.96 -13.07
N ARG A 269 1.42 -20.23 -12.92
CA ARG A 269 1.44 -20.95 -11.63
C ARG A 269 2.84 -21.01 -11.03
N ALA A 270 3.85 -21.35 -11.83
CA ALA A 270 5.23 -21.37 -11.38
C ALA A 270 5.72 -19.99 -10.91
N GLN A 271 5.27 -18.91 -11.57
CA GLN A 271 5.54 -17.55 -11.12
C GLN A 271 4.92 -17.27 -9.75
N CYS A 272 3.67 -17.67 -9.50
CA CYS A 272 3.05 -17.52 -8.18
C CYS A 272 3.77 -18.34 -7.09
N THR A 273 4.21 -19.56 -7.41
CA THR A 273 5.04 -20.35 -6.50
C THR A 273 6.33 -19.59 -6.15
N ASN A 274 6.99 -18.98 -7.14
CA ASN A 274 8.19 -18.18 -6.90
C ASN A 274 7.91 -16.92 -6.07
N ASN A 275 6.79 -16.24 -6.30
CA ASN A 275 6.35 -15.10 -5.50
C ASN A 275 6.19 -15.51 -4.02
N LEU A 276 5.46 -16.60 -3.75
CA LEU A 276 5.30 -17.14 -2.39
C LEU A 276 6.63 -17.58 -1.77
N LYS A 277 7.57 -18.11 -2.56
CA LYS A 277 8.93 -18.42 -2.09
C LYS A 277 9.69 -17.17 -1.68
N GLN A 278 9.60 -16.09 -2.43
CA GLN A 278 10.22 -14.80 -2.06
C GLN A 278 9.58 -14.24 -0.78
N ILE A 279 8.25 -14.31 -0.67
CA ILE A 279 7.53 -13.92 0.56
C ILE A 279 7.97 -14.77 1.75
N GLY A 280 8.08 -16.09 1.58
CA GLY A 280 8.53 -17.01 2.63
C GLY A 280 9.95 -16.72 3.11
N LEU A 281 10.89 -16.51 2.18
CA LEU A 281 12.26 -16.11 2.53
C LEU A 281 12.26 -14.78 3.31
N ALA A 282 11.47 -13.81 2.86
CA ALA A 282 11.37 -12.52 3.54
C ALA A 282 10.75 -12.63 4.94
N LEU A 283 9.74 -13.49 5.12
CA LEU A 283 9.14 -13.79 6.42
C LEU A 283 10.16 -14.44 7.38
N HIS A 284 10.98 -15.38 6.91
CA HIS A 284 12.03 -15.99 7.72
C HIS A 284 13.16 -15.01 8.04
N ASN A 285 13.53 -14.13 7.11
CA ASN A 285 14.50 -13.06 7.36
C ASN A 285 13.96 -12.05 8.39
N TYR A 286 12.66 -11.72 8.32
CA TYR A 286 12.01 -10.86 9.30
C TYR A 286 12.00 -11.55 10.67
N HIS A 287 11.59 -12.82 10.73
CA HIS A 287 11.63 -13.62 11.96
C HIS A 287 13.04 -13.67 12.55
N SER A 288 14.07 -13.87 11.73
CA SER A 288 15.47 -13.90 12.18
C SER A 288 15.95 -12.56 12.75
N ALA A 289 15.39 -11.44 12.28
CA ALA A 289 15.76 -10.10 12.74
C ALA A 289 14.96 -9.63 13.97
N PHE A 290 13.72 -10.11 14.14
CA PHE A 290 12.77 -9.62 15.14
C PHE A 290 12.27 -10.70 16.12
N ASP A 291 12.72 -11.94 16.00
CA ASP A 291 12.30 -13.15 16.73
C ASP A 291 10.81 -13.53 16.60
N VAL A 292 10.06 -12.82 15.76
CA VAL A 292 8.62 -13.02 15.53
C VAL A 292 8.29 -12.85 14.05
N PHE A 293 7.24 -13.54 13.58
CA PHE A 293 6.62 -13.20 12.30
C PHE A 293 5.99 -11.80 12.40
N PRO A 294 5.91 -11.05 11.28
CA PRO A 294 5.28 -9.75 11.30
C PRO A 294 3.79 -9.90 11.65
N PRO A 295 3.21 -8.90 12.32
CA PRO A 295 1.78 -8.89 12.60
C PRO A 295 0.97 -8.94 11.29
N GLY A 296 -0.18 -9.62 11.33
CA GLY A 296 -1.16 -9.57 10.24
C GLY A 296 -1.49 -8.13 9.82
N TYR A 297 -1.75 -7.28 10.82
CA TYR A 297 -1.65 -5.82 10.71
C TYR A 297 -1.43 -5.17 12.08
N VAL A 298 -0.91 -3.94 12.09
CA VAL A 298 -0.73 -3.13 13.32
C VAL A 298 -1.83 -2.10 13.46
N SER A 299 -2.47 -2.08 14.61
CA SER A 299 -3.49 -1.08 14.95
C SER A 299 -3.45 -0.74 16.43
N ALA A 300 -3.56 0.54 16.76
CA ALA A 300 -3.94 0.98 18.09
C ALA A 300 -5.42 0.66 18.30
N VAL A 301 -5.75 0.13 19.47
CA VAL A 301 -7.09 -0.36 19.77
C VAL A 301 -7.68 0.45 20.92
N ASP A 302 -8.88 0.99 20.75
CA ASP A 302 -9.67 1.55 21.85
C ASP A 302 -10.60 0.48 22.41
N LYS A 303 -10.28 -0.04 23.60
CA LYS A 303 -11.07 -1.09 24.27
C LYS A 303 -12.24 -0.56 25.12
N THR A 304 -12.51 0.74 25.05
CA THR A 304 -13.56 1.39 25.85
C THR A 304 -14.84 1.63 25.06
N VAL A 305 -14.80 1.37 23.76
CA VAL A 305 -15.89 1.56 22.81
C VAL A 305 -16.25 0.19 22.24
N THR A 306 -17.49 -0.22 22.45
CA THR A 306 -18.11 -1.29 21.67
C THR A 306 -18.27 -0.80 20.25
N ASP A 307 -17.68 -1.53 19.31
CA ASP A 307 -17.75 -1.18 17.91
C ASP A 307 -19.20 -1.41 17.42
N PRO A 308 -19.92 -0.35 16.98
CA PRO A 308 -21.34 -0.47 16.62
C PRO A 308 -21.60 -1.25 15.33
N CYS A 309 -20.58 -1.53 14.50
CA CYS A 309 -20.68 -2.43 13.33
C CYS A 309 -20.32 -3.89 13.65
N ASP A 310 -19.99 -4.19 14.90
CA ASP A 310 -19.34 -5.42 15.34
C ASP A 310 -19.98 -5.87 16.67
N GLN A 311 -21.21 -6.38 16.59
CA GLN A 311 -21.85 -7.08 17.71
C GLN A 311 -21.38 -8.54 17.82
N ASP A 312 -20.76 -9.07 16.76
CA ASP A 312 -20.46 -10.49 16.60
C ASP A 312 -18.95 -10.81 16.45
N ALA A 313 -18.06 -9.86 16.14
CA ALA A 313 -16.63 -10.13 16.03
C ALA A 313 -15.88 -10.16 17.37
N GLU A 314 -14.63 -10.59 17.22
CA GLU A 314 -13.55 -10.77 18.18
C GLU A 314 -13.39 -9.64 19.24
N ASN A 315 -13.96 -8.46 19.04
CA ASN A 315 -14.08 -7.41 20.04
C ASN A 315 -15.31 -6.51 19.82
N ALA A 316 -16.50 -6.98 20.19
CA ALA A 316 -17.64 -6.12 20.55
C ALA A 316 -17.34 -5.15 21.73
N SER A 317 -16.08 -4.97 22.11
CA SER A 317 -15.58 -4.00 23.08
C SER A 317 -14.35 -3.24 22.58
N SER A 318 -13.98 -3.30 21.29
CA SER A 318 -12.84 -2.51 20.81
C SER A 318 -12.84 -2.06 19.35
N VAL A 319 -12.55 -0.78 19.13
CA VAL A 319 -12.42 -0.17 17.80
C VAL A 319 -10.95 -0.01 17.41
N ASP A 320 -10.63 -0.28 16.14
CA ASP A 320 -9.31 -0.03 15.57
C ASP A 320 -9.12 1.45 15.21
N LEU A 321 -7.97 2.01 15.60
CA LEU A 321 -7.61 3.42 15.41
C LEU A 321 -6.44 3.62 14.44
N GLY A 322 -5.94 2.55 13.83
CA GLY A 322 -4.80 2.60 12.90
C GLY A 322 -3.44 2.50 13.58
N PRO A 323 -2.36 2.42 12.79
CA PRO A 323 -2.25 2.86 11.39
C PRO A 323 -2.67 1.84 10.31
N GLY A 324 -2.87 0.56 10.66
CA GLY A 324 -3.39 -0.47 9.76
C GLY A 324 -2.36 -1.21 8.91
N TRP A 325 -1.07 -0.84 8.96
CA TRP A 325 -0.01 -1.49 8.15
C TRP A 325 0.05 -3.00 8.33
N ALA A 326 0.06 -3.74 7.22
CA ALA A 326 -0.03 -5.19 7.19
C ALA A 326 1.33 -5.87 7.02
N TRP A 327 1.36 -7.19 7.21
CA TRP A 327 2.55 -8.03 7.11
C TRP A 327 3.35 -7.78 5.81
N GLY A 328 2.66 -7.58 4.67
CA GLY A 328 3.31 -7.36 3.37
C GLY A 328 4.14 -6.08 3.31
N SER A 329 3.69 -5.01 3.97
CA SER A 329 4.49 -3.78 4.10
C SER A 329 5.69 -3.94 5.03
N MET A 330 5.58 -4.80 6.04
CA MET A 330 6.62 -4.96 7.05
C MET A 330 7.82 -5.77 6.56
N ILE A 331 7.61 -6.65 5.59
CA ILE A 331 8.67 -7.50 5.03
C ILE A 331 9.37 -6.90 3.81
N LEU A 332 8.99 -5.69 3.37
CA LEU A 332 9.55 -5.06 2.16
C LEU A 332 11.08 -4.96 2.22
N ALA A 333 11.66 -4.61 3.37
CA ALA A 333 13.11 -4.55 3.54
C ALA A 333 13.76 -5.92 3.27
N GLN A 334 13.16 -7.00 3.77
CA GLN A 334 13.59 -8.38 3.55
C GLN A 334 13.28 -8.92 2.14
N MET A 335 12.54 -8.16 1.32
CA MET A 335 12.24 -8.45 -0.08
C MET A 335 13.06 -7.60 -1.06
N GLU A 336 14.17 -7.01 -0.61
CA GLU A 336 14.99 -6.08 -1.41
C GLU A 336 14.21 -4.84 -1.90
N GLN A 337 13.13 -4.48 -1.20
CA GLN A 337 12.32 -3.28 -1.46
C GLN A 337 12.61 -2.17 -0.42
N GLN A 338 13.88 -1.99 -0.05
CA GLN A 338 14.28 -1.03 0.99
C GLN A 338 13.83 0.41 0.70
N ASN A 339 13.82 0.82 -0.57
CA ASN A 339 13.37 2.16 -0.96
C ASN A 339 11.87 2.37 -0.70
N ALA A 340 11.05 1.36 -0.96
CA ALA A 340 9.63 1.40 -0.67
C ALA A 340 9.38 1.40 0.84
N TYR A 341 10.08 0.53 1.58
CA TYR A 341 10.01 0.48 3.04
C TYR A 341 10.34 1.82 3.69
N ASN A 342 11.44 2.46 3.27
CA ASN A 342 11.89 3.74 3.82
C ASN A 342 10.97 4.92 3.48
N ALA A 343 10.16 4.80 2.43
CA ALA A 343 9.20 5.82 2.03
C ALA A 343 7.89 5.75 2.85
N ILE A 344 7.60 4.62 3.49
CA ILE A 344 6.41 4.44 4.32
C ILE A 344 6.58 5.14 5.67
N ASN A 345 5.63 6.00 6.02
CA ASN A 345 5.50 6.49 7.39
C ASN A 345 4.58 5.58 8.18
N PHE A 346 5.15 4.58 8.85
CA PHE A 346 4.43 3.60 9.66
C PHE A 346 3.66 4.20 10.86
N ASN A 347 3.92 5.45 11.23
CA ASN A 347 3.17 6.13 12.31
C ASN A 347 1.86 6.75 11.84
N LEU A 348 1.66 6.87 10.52
CA LEU A 348 0.45 7.41 9.91
C LEU A 348 -0.37 6.27 9.30
N SER A 349 -1.69 6.45 9.27
CA SER A 349 -2.59 5.53 8.57
C SER A 349 -2.20 5.39 7.10
N VAL A 350 -2.50 4.23 6.51
CA VAL A 350 -2.37 4.01 5.06
C VAL A 350 -3.19 5.04 4.26
N ALA A 351 -4.38 5.38 4.74
CA ALA A 351 -5.29 6.33 4.10
C ALA A 351 -4.85 7.81 4.24
N TYR A 352 -3.71 8.09 4.88
CA TYR A 352 -3.23 9.45 5.03
C TYR A 352 -2.43 9.86 3.79
N LYS A 353 -2.71 11.05 3.24
CA LYS A 353 -2.10 11.54 1.98
C LYS A 353 -0.57 11.46 1.90
N ALA A 354 0.11 11.57 3.04
CA ALA A 354 1.56 11.44 3.11
C ALA A 354 2.07 10.05 2.67
N ASN A 355 1.22 9.02 2.73
CA ASN A 355 1.52 7.64 2.36
C ASN A 355 0.95 7.23 1.00
N ASP A 356 0.21 8.09 0.27
CA ASP A 356 -0.46 7.76 -1.01
C ASP A 356 0.49 7.10 -2.03
N THR A 357 1.73 7.58 -2.09
CA THR A 357 2.74 7.04 -3.02
C THR A 357 3.11 5.59 -2.69
N CYS A 358 3.12 5.22 -1.41
CA CYS A 358 3.46 3.88 -0.96
C CYS A 358 2.23 2.97 -0.92
N SER A 359 1.07 3.49 -0.52
CA SER A 359 -0.18 2.74 -0.47
C SER A 359 -0.63 2.28 -1.86
N THR A 360 -0.30 3.03 -2.92
CA THR A 360 -0.65 2.71 -4.32
C THR A 360 0.52 2.11 -5.13
N LEU A 361 1.67 1.85 -4.50
CA LEU A 361 2.83 1.26 -5.17
C LEU A 361 2.52 -0.16 -5.65
N VAL A 362 2.68 -0.41 -6.95
CA VAL A 362 2.42 -1.73 -7.53
C VAL A 362 3.69 -2.58 -7.53
N LEU A 363 3.67 -3.70 -6.82
CA LEU A 363 4.78 -4.65 -6.76
C LEU A 363 4.35 -5.99 -7.36
N SER A 364 5.01 -6.41 -8.44
CA SER A 364 4.68 -7.65 -9.16
C SER A 364 4.81 -8.92 -8.31
N VAL A 365 5.64 -8.90 -7.27
CA VAL A 365 5.79 -10.03 -6.33
C VAL A 365 4.51 -10.31 -5.54
N TYR A 366 3.63 -9.32 -5.37
CA TYR A 366 2.35 -9.48 -4.70
C TYR A 366 1.19 -9.76 -5.66
N LEU A 367 1.44 -9.83 -6.96
CA LEU A 367 0.40 -10.01 -7.98
C LEU A 367 0.48 -11.38 -8.64
N CYS A 368 -0.68 -12.00 -8.80
CA CYS A 368 -0.85 -13.22 -9.60
C CYS A 368 -1.04 -12.85 -11.07
N PRO A 369 -0.22 -13.35 -12.01
CA PRO A 369 -0.36 -13.06 -13.44
C PRO A 369 -1.59 -13.69 -14.09
N SER A 370 -2.26 -14.65 -13.44
CA SER A 370 -3.54 -15.21 -13.90
C SER A 370 -4.75 -14.35 -13.49
N ASP A 371 -4.52 -13.34 -12.67
CA ASP A 371 -5.54 -12.46 -12.12
C ASP A 371 -5.45 -11.06 -12.76
N ASP A 372 -6.54 -10.69 -13.45
CA ASP A 372 -6.67 -9.53 -14.33
C ASP A 372 -7.25 -8.28 -13.66
N GLY A 373 -7.32 -8.26 -12.33
CA GLY A 373 -7.85 -7.12 -11.58
C GLY A 373 -7.00 -5.85 -11.72
N PRO A 374 -7.58 -4.66 -11.53
CA PRO A 374 -6.84 -3.42 -11.55
C PRO A 374 -5.74 -3.43 -10.47
N PRO A 375 -4.55 -2.84 -10.73
CA PRO A 375 -3.41 -2.92 -9.82
C PRO A 375 -3.55 -2.02 -8.58
N VAL A 376 -4.49 -1.06 -8.60
CA VAL A 376 -4.89 -0.21 -7.49
C VAL A 376 -6.40 -0.30 -7.37
N VAL A 377 -6.89 -0.49 -6.15
CA VAL A 377 -8.29 -0.80 -5.86
C VAL A 377 -8.86 0.22 -4.87
N PRO A 378 -10.13 0.60 -5.02
CA PRO A 378 -10.80 1.47 -4.06
C PRO A 378 -11.09 0.69 -2.76
N VAL A 379 -11.01 1.40 -1.64
CA VAL A 379 -11.61 0.99 -0.37
C VAL A 379 -12.80 1.88 -0.10
N PHE A 380 -13.91 1.29 0.35
CA PHE A 380 -15.16 2.01 0.51
C PHE A 380 -15.45 2.30 1.97
N ALA A 381 -16.24 3.35 2.23
CA ALA A 381 -16.77 3.61 3.56
C ALA A 381 -17.74 2.49 3.97
N ASP A 382 -17.90 2.34 5.28
CA ASP A 382 -18.96 1.55 5.90
C ASP A 382 -20.33 1.79 5.22
N PRO A 383 -21.03 0.73 4.77
CA PRO A 383 -22.39 0.86 4.27
C PRO A 383 -23.30 1.51 5.33
N PRO A 384 -24.18 2.46 4.93
CA PRO A 384 -25.18 2.95 5.85
C PRO A 384 -26.19 1.84 6.18
N ASP A 385 -26.08 1.30 7.39
CA ASP A 385 -26.97 0.34 8.08
C ASP A 385 -26.63 -1.17 7.94
N PRO A 386 -26.16 -1.84 9.02
CA PRO A 386 -25.95 -3.29 9.05
C PRO A 386 -27.25 -4.12 8.99
N ASN A 387 -28.44 -3.52 9.10
CA ASN A 387 -29.73 -4.20 9.00
C ASN A 387 -30.42 -4.04 7.63
N ASP A 388 -29.79 -3.35 6.69
CA ASP A 388 -30.29 -3.19 5.32
C ASP A 388 -29.19 -3.51 4.28
N PRO A 389 -28.88 -4.80 4.05
CA PRO A 389 -27.89 -5.23 3.06
C PRO A 389 -28.26 -4.84 1.61
N GLY A 390 -29.41 -4.21 1.40
CA GLY A 390 -29.95 -3.87 0.08
C GLY A 390 -29.34 -2.64 -0.59
N THR A 391 -28.53 -1.82 0.09
CA THR A 391 -28.03 -0.57 -0.53
C THR A 391 -26.56 -0.25 -0.26
N TYR A 392 -25.68 -1.23 -0.48
CA TYR A 392 -24.28 -0.91 -0.81
C TYR A 392 -24.24 -0.18 -2.15
N SER A 393 -24.20 1.16 -2.13
CA SER A 393 -24.15 1.96 -3.36
C SER A 393 -22.77 1.96 -4.03
N GLY A 394 -21.73 1.47 -3.34
CA GLY A 394 -20.35 1.45 -3.87
C GLY A 394 -19.78 2.81 -4.26
N THR A 395 -20.40 3.92 -3.82
CA THR A 395 -20.04 5.28 -4.30
C THR A 395 -19.14 6.06 -3.37
N ASN A 396 -18.99 5.66 -2.10
CA ASN A 396 -18.18 6.37 -1.11
C ASN A 396 -16.79 5.73 -0.98
N VAL A 397 -15.88 6.04 -1.90
CA VAL A 397 -14.47 5.62 -1.79
C VAL A 397 -13.79 6.45 -0.69
N VAL A 398 -13.16 5.78 0.27
CA VAL A 398 -12.41 6.40 1.39
C VAL A 398 -10.91 6.30 1.25
N ASP A 399 -10.41 5.34 0.47
CA ASP A 399 -8.98 5.14 0.24
C ASP A 399 -8.71 4.42 -1.10
N TYR A 400 -7.47 4.46 -1.57
CA TYR A 400 -6.96 3.65 -2.66
C TYR A 400 -5.70 2.91 -2.24
N VAL A 401 -5.72 1.59 -2.39
CA VAL A 401 -4.59 0.72 -2.02
C VAL A 401 -4.15 -0.13 -3.20
N SER A 402 -2.86 -0.49 -3.22
CA SER A 402 -2.31 -1.41 -4.19
C SER A 402 -2.91 -2.79 -4.00
N ARG A 403 -3.31 -3.41 -5.10
CA ARG A 403 -3.84 -4.77 -5.07
C ARG A 403 -2.73 -5.77 -4.73
N GLY A 404 -3.11 -6.81 -4.00
CA GLY A 404 -2.34 -8.03 -3.84
C GLY A 404 -3.12 -9.25 -4.30
N ASN A 405 -2.50 -10.41 -4.21
CA ASN A 405 -3.13 -11.71 -4.42
C ASN A 405 -2.73 -12.74 -3.37
N TYR A 406 -2.19 -12.28 -2.24
CA TYR A 406 -1.69 -13.13 -1.17
C TYR A 406 -2.16 -12.54 0.15
N VAL A 407 -2.76 -13.37 1.00
CA VAL A 407 -3.24 -12.96 2.33
C VAL A 407 -2.70 -13.90 3.40
N GLY A 408 -2.52 -13.38 4.61
CA GLY A 408 -2.05 -14.14 5.76
C GLY A 408 -3.14 -15.06 6.33
N MET A 409 -2.75 -16.21 6.85
CA MET A 409 -3.66 -17.15 7.49
C MET A 409 -4.07 -16.68 8.89
N TRP A 410 -5.35 -16.35 9.03
CA TRP A 410 -5.98 -15.97 10.30
C TRP A 410 -6.18 -17.15 11.25
N GLY A 411 -6.51 -18.31 10.69
CA GLY A 411 -6.95 -19.47 11.43
C GLY A 411 -8.29 -19.97 10.93
N ILE A 412 -9.03 -20.63 11.82
CA ILE A 412 -10.37 -21.15 11.55
C ILE A 412 -11.41 -20.13 11.98
N GLY A 413 -12.53 -20.07 11.25
CA GLY A 413 -13.67 -19.23 11.58
C GLY A 413 -13.61 -17.85 10.95
N GLU A 414 -14.71 -17.14 11.00
CA GLU A 414 -14.81 -15.83 10.36
C GLU A 414 -13.97 -14.77 11.09
N ILE A 415 -13.36 -13.85 10.31
CA ILE A 415 -12.51 -12.78 10.85
C ILE A 415 -13.37 -11.70 11.56
N CYS A 416 -14.65 -11.63 11.21
CA CYS A 416 -15.57 -10.51 11.47
C CYS A 416 -16.86 -10.83 12.23
N ALA A 417 -17.27 -12.09 12.40
CA ALA A 417 -18.37 -12.42 13.33
C ALA A 417 -18.04 -13.59 14.28
N GLY A 418 -16.75 -13.89 14.47
CA GLY A 418 -16.27 -14.78 15.53
C GLY A 418 -17.01 -16.11 15.62
N SER A 419 -16.51 -17.17 14.95
CA SER A 419 -17.21 -18.47 14.92
C SER A 419 -17.69 -18.95 16.30
N ALA A 420 -18.96 -19.30 16.44
CA ALA A 420 -19.48 -19.86 17.67
C ALA A 420 -18.76 -21.19 17.98
N PRO A 421 -18.57 -21.56 19.27
CA PRO A 421 -18.00 -22.86 19.64
C PRO A 421 -18.70 -24.05 18.99
N THR A 422 -19.96 -23.90 18.59
CA THR A 422 -20.76 -24.93 17.92
C THR A 422 -20.37 -25.16 16.46
N ASP A 423 -19.86 -24.15 15.77
CA ASP A 423 -19.56 -24.21 14.34
C ASP A 423 -18.19 -24.89 14.11
N ALA A 424 -17.40 -24.94 15.18
CA ALA A 424 -16.05 -25.43 15.17
C ALA A 424 -15.67 -25.92 16.60
N PRO A 425 -16.08 -27.14 16.99
CA PRO A 425 -16.08 -27.63 18.38
C PRO A 425 -14.71 -27.72 19.09
N ASN A 426 -13.63 -27.37 18.38
CA ASN A 426 -12.27 -27.38 18.89
C ASN A 426 -11.56 -26.01 18.81
N VAL A 427 -12.17 -24.96 18.24
CA VAL A 427 -11.64 -23.59 18.37
C VAL A 427 -12.26 -22.99 19.63
N GLY A 428 -11.41 -22.44 20.50
CA GLY A 428 -11.88 -21.63 21.61
C GLY A 428 -12.85 -20.57 21.09
N SER A 429 -13.99 -20.45 21.76
CA SER A 429 -14.95 -19.35 21.59
C SER A 429 -14.21 -18.02 21.36
N ILE A 430 -14.67 -17.22 20.40
CA ILE A 430 -14.58 -15.75 20.35
C ILE A 430 -13.25 -15.21 20.94
N GLY A 431 -12.22 -15.02 20.10
CA GLY A 431 -11.02 -14.26 20.49
C GLY A 431 -9.72 -15.02 20.70
N THR A 432 -9.57 -16.25 20.19
CA THR A 432 -8.26 -16.90 20.14
C THR A 432 -7.81 -17.11 18.69
N PRO A 433 -7.05 -16.17 18.10
CA PRO A 433 -6.58 -16.32 16.73
C PRO A 433 -5.69 -17.56 16.63
N ALA A 434 -6.05 -18.46 15.71
CA ALA A 434 -5.47 -19.80 15.59
C ALA A 434 -4.35 -19.89 14.54
N GLY A 435 -4.33 -18.99 13.56
CA GLY A 435 -3.33 -18.95 12.48
C GLY A 435 -2.09 -18.13 12.84
N ILE A 436 -1.18 -17.97 11.89
CA ILE A 436 0.08 -17.24 12.13
C ILE A 436 -0.16 -15.73 12.22
N PHE A 437 -1.12 -15.20 11.46
CA PHE A 437 -1.35 -13.78 11.30
C PHE A 437 -2.67 -13.35 11.93
N HIS A 438 -2.61 -12.40 12.84
CA HIS A 438 -3.77 -11.71 13.39
C HIS A 438 -3.46 -10.25 13.74
N ARG A 439 -4.45 -9.47 14.17
CA ARG A 439 -4.24 -8.10 14.63
C ARG A 439 -3.17 -8.05 15.71
N ASN A 440 -2.15 -7.20 15.52
CA ASN A 440 -1.02 -7.02 16.44
C ASN A 440 -0.32 -8.34 16.85
N SER A 441 -0.36 -9.36 16.00
CA SER A 441 0.34 -10.63 16.24
C SER A 441 1.85 -10.46 16.35
N ALA A 442 2.46 -11.34 17.13
CA ALA A 442 3.90 -11.45 17.28
C ALA A 442 4.27 -12.94 17.39
N THR A 443 3.78 -13.72 16.44
CA THR A 443 3.86 -15.19 16.46
C THR A 443 5.31 -15.64 16.32
N ARG A 444 5.83 -16.40 17.28
CA ARG A 444 7.16 -17.02 17.20
C ARG A 444 7.06 -18.36 16.45
N ILE A 445 8.14 -18.78 15.79
CA ILE A 445 8.22 -20.15 15.24
C ILE A 445 7.92 -21.21 16.31
N ALA A 446 8.38 -21.02 17.55
CA ALA A 446 8.11 -21.92 18.67
C ALA A 446 6.62 -22.02 19.06
N ALA A 447 5.78 -21.05 18.66
CA ALA A 447 4.34 -21.09 18.90
C ALA A 447 3.58 -21.94 17.85
N ILE A 448 4.27 -22.42 16.81
CA ILE A 448 3.72 -23.30 15.77
C ILE A 448 3.99 -24.76 16.18
N THR A 449 3.26 -25.23 17.19
CA THR A 449 3.45 -26.56 17.78
C THR A 449 2.97 -27.70 16.89
N ASP A 450 2.11 -27.41 15.91
CA ASP A 450 1.57 -28.40 14.95
C ASP A 450 2.56 -28.71 13.81
N GLY A 451 3.70 -28.00 13.81
CA GLY A 451 4.77 -28.15 12.85
C GLY A 451 4.71 -27.08 11.75
N THR A 452 5.83 -26.38 11.55
CA THR A 452 5.98 -25.34 10.53
C THR A 452 5.71 -25.83 9.11
N SER A 453 5.95 -27.12 8.84
CA SER A 453 5.69 -27.78 7.56
C SER A 453 4.24 -28.22 7.35
N ASN A 454 3.35 -27.99 8.33
CA ASN A 454 1.93 -28.34 8.27
C ASN A 454 1.01 -27.13 8.50
N THR A 455 1.53 -26.03 9.04
CA THR A 455 0.76 -24.79 9.22
C THR A 455 0.95 -23.85 8.04
N ILE A 456 -0.16 -23.36 7.48
CA ILE A 456 -0.18 -22.35 6.43
C ILE A 456 0.15 -20.97 7.02
N ALA A 457 1.04 -20.25 6.35
CA ALA A 457 1.36 -18.86 6.63
C ALA A 457 0.58 -17.92 5.71
N VAL A 458 0.69 -18.09 4.40
CA VAL A 458 0.13 -17.17 3.39
C VAL A 458 -0.52 -17.99 2.29
N GLY A 459 -1.68 -17.56 1.80
CA GLY A 459 -2.38 -18.22 0.70
C GLY A 459 -2.79 -17.27 -0.42
N GLU A 460 -3.00 -17.83 -1.61
CA GLU A 460 -3.49 -17.08 -2.76
C GLU A 460 -4.95 -16.65 -2.64
N ARG A 461 -5.22 -15.42 -3.08
CA ARG A 461 -6.54 -14.82 -3.06
C ARG A 461 -6.76 -13.93 -4.28
N SER A 462 -7.72 -14.31 -5.12
CA SER A 462 -8.06 -13.61 -6.35
C SER A 462 -9.11 -12.54 -6.12
N HIS A 463 -9.14 -11.51 -6.99
CA HIS A 463 -10.20 -10.50 -6.95
C HIS A 463 -11.60 -11.07 -7.13
N ASN A 464 -11.73 -12.27 -7.74
CA ASN A 464 -13.01 -12.94 -8.03
C ASN A 464 -13.99 -12.91 -6.85
N LEU A 465 -13.48 -13.07 -5.63
CA LEU A 465 -14.26 -12.84 -4.41
C LEU A 465 -14.25 -11.36 -4.06
N SER A 466 -13.12 -10.87 -3.54
CA SER A 466 -12.94 -9.49 -3.10
C SER A 466 -11.53 -9.01 -3.43
N TYR A 467 -11.34 -7.70 -3.54
CA TYR A 467 -9.99 -7.16 -3.69
C TYR A 467 -9.20 -7.35 -2.39
N VAL A 468 -7.94 -7.73 -2.51
CA VAL A 468 -7.02 -7.84 -1.37
C VAL A 468 -5.83 -6.93 -1.59
N THR A 469 -5.09 -6.62 -0.53
CA THR A 469 -3.92 -5.74 -0.57
C THR A 469 -2.77 -6.32 0.22
N TRP A 470 -1.55 -6.02 -0.23
CA TRP A 470 -0.35 -6.31 0.54
C TRP A 470 0.03 -5.17 1.51
N THR A 471 -0.57 -3.98 1.34
CA THR A 471 -0.08 -2.77 2.01
C THR A 471 -0.57 -2.70 3.46
N ALA A 472 -1.86 -2.52 3.66
CA ALA A 472 -2.45 -2.23 4.95
C ALA A 472 -3.97 -2.43 4.94
N ARG A 473 -4.50 -2.66 6.14
CA ARG A 473 -5.90 -2.44 6.45
C ARG A 473 -6.20 -0.93 6.43
N SER A 474 -7.15 -0.49 5.61
CA SER A 474 -7.67 0.89 5.68
C SER A 474 -8.74 1.01 6.76
N ILE A 475 -8.44 1.66 7.88
CA ILE A 475 -9.33 1.78 9.04
C ILE A 475 -10.73 2.32 8.65
N GLY A 476 -11.79 1.61 9.07
CA GLY A 476 -13.18 1.92 8.71
C GLY A 476 -13.53 1.65 7.24
N GLY A 477 -12.65 0.94 6.53
CA GLY A 477 -12.81 0.55 5.14
C GLY A 477 -13.51 -0.78 4.98
N TRP A 478 -14.30 -0.88 3.93
CA TRP A 478 -15.13 -2.03 3.57
C TRP A 478 -14.93 -2.41 2.11
N LEU A 479 -15.23 -3.67 1.80
CA LEU A 479 -15.16 -4.21 0.45
C LEU A 479 -16.35 -5.10 0.15
N GLY A 480 -16.97 -4.88 -1.00
CA GLY A 480 -17.93 -5.80 -1.58
C GLY A 480 -17.28 -6.81 -2.53
N LYS A 481 -18.09 -7.78 -2.95
CA LYS A 481 -17.75 -8.72 -4.02
C LYS A 481 -17.41 -7.98 -5.32
N THR A 482 -16.36 -8.39 -6.02
CA THR A 482 -15.95 -7.70 -7.28
C THR A 482 -16.54 -8.34 -8.54
N SER A 483 -16.97 -9.60 -8.48
CA SER A 483 -17.50 -10.35 -9.61
C SER A 483 -18.90 -10.93 -9.30
N PRO A 484 -19.90 -10.73 -10.16
CA PRO A 484 -21.17 -11.44 -10.06
C PRO A 484 -21.13 -12.88 -10.61
N ILE A 485 -20.08 -13.27 -11.36
CA ILE A 485 -20.16 -14.43 -12.27
C ILE A 485 -19.17 -15.56 -11.94
N GLU A 486 -18.13 -15.33 -11.14
CA GLU A 486 -17.09 -16.36 -10.95
C GLU A 486 -16.55 -16.42 -9.52
N GLY A 487 -17.14 -17.31 -8.70
CA GLY A 487 -16.69 -17.70 -7.37
C GLY A 487 -17.49 -17.05 -6.25
N GLY A 488 -18.11 -17.88 -5.40
CA GLY A 488 -19.18 -17.46 -4.48
C GLY A 488 -20.52 -17.45 -5.22
N THR A 489 -21.50 -18.21 -4.76
CA THR A 489 -22.90 -18.11 -5.20
C THR A 489 -23.41 -16.69 -4.89
N ASP A 490 -24.54 -16.28 -5.45
CA ASP A 490 -25.19 -15.02 -5.07
C ASP A 490 -25.69 -15.02 -3.60
N LYS A 491 -25.51 -16.12 -2.87
CA LYS A 491 -25.89 -16.27 -1.46
C LYS A 491 -25.35 -15.16 -0.57
N PHE A 492 -24.18 -14.62 -0.89
CA PHE A 492 -23.49 -13.58 -0.11
C PHE A 492 -23.26 -12.29 -0.91
N ASN A 493 -24.15 -12.00 -1.87
CA ASN A 493 -24.13 -10.74 -2.61
C ASN A 493 -25.24 -9.80 -2.09
N PRO A 494 -24.92 -8.56 -1.66
CA PRO A 494 -23.61 -8.01 -1.34
C PRO A 494 -23.38 -8.14 0.17
N SER A 495 -22.67 -9.15 0.63
CA SER A 495 -22.12 -9.18 1.99
C SER A 495 -20.78 -8.45 1.93
N PRO A 496 -20.72 -7.10 2.05
CA PRO A 496 -19.44 -6.43 2.15
C PRO A 496 -18.78 -6.84 3.46
N GLU A 497 -17.46 -6.94 3.45
CA GLU A 497 -16.69 -7.22 4.66
C GLU A 497 -15.72 -6.12 4.99
N GLU A 498 -15.39 -6.07 6.27
CA GLU A 498 -14.35 -5.18 6.75
C GLU A 498 -13.01 -5.49 6.08
N CYS A 499 -12.24 -4.44 5.87
CA CYS A 499 -10.90 -4.49 5.29
C CYS A 499 -9.88 -5.37 6.04
N TRP A 500 -10.22 -5.99 7.18
CA TRP A 500 -9.40 -7.05 7.79
C TRP A 500 -9.09 -8.16 6.78
N THR A 501 -10.10 -8.50 5.97
CA THR A 501 -10.09 -9.57 5.00
C THR A 501 -9.21 -9.25 3.79
N GLN A 502 -8.79 -7.99 3.62
CA GLN A 502 -7.86 -7.57 2.57
C GLN A 502 -6.45 -8.10 2.75
N VAL A 503 -6.06 -8.36 3.99
CA VAL A 503 -4.67 -8.69 4.33
C VAL A 503 -4.56 -10.09 4.95
N MET A 504 -5.69 -10.66 5.37
CA MET A 504 -5.80 -11.98 5.98
C MET A 504 -7.06 -12.71 5.50
N GLY A 505 -7.03 -14.04 5.54
CA GLY A 505 -8.19 -14.88 5.22
C GLY A 505 -8.25 -16.09 6.16
N PRO A 506 -9.45 -16.62 6.48
CA PRO A 506 -9.61 -17.79 7.32
C PRO A 506 -9.79 -19.09 6.52
N ALA A 507 -9.79 -20.20 7.26
CA ALA A 507 -10.48 -21.42 6.86
C ALA A 507 -11.93 -21.34 7.38
N GLY A 508 -12.86 -20.96 6.49
CA GLY A 508 -14.25 -20.63 6.82
C GLY A 508 -15.08 -21.78 7.39
N LEU A 509 -16.02 -21.43 8.29
CA LEU A 509 -16.95 -22.36 8.95
C LEU A 509 -18.35 -21.82 9.26
N GLU A 510 -18.56 -20.52 9.26
CA GLU A 510 -19.80 -19.87 9.72
C GLU A 510 -21.06 -20.38 9.00
N ASP A 511 -21.00 -20.59 7.68
CA ASP A 511 -22.12 -21.16 6.89
C ASP A 511 -21.81 -22.52 6.28
N GLY A 512 -20.86 -23.26 6.87
CA GLY A 512 -20.48 -24.60 6.45
C GLY A 512 -19.00 -24.78 6.15
N ASN A 513 -18.65 -25.97 5.69
CA ASN A 513 -17.26 -26.40 5.45
C ASN A 513 -16.68 -25.81 4.15
N ARG A 514 -16.48 -24.49 4.12
CA ARG A 514 -15.90 -23.79 2.95
C ARG A 514 -14.40 -24.11 2.83
N THR A 515 -13.99 -24.46 1.62
CA THR A 515 -12.61 -24.80 1.24
C THR A 515 -12.20 -23.97 0.01
N ILE A 516 -11.01 -24.23 -0.51
CA ILE A 516 -10.38 -23.46 -1.59
C ILE A 516 -11.22 -23.53 -2.88
N ASN A 517 -11.47 -22.37 -3.49
CA ASN A 517 -12.29 -22.22 -4.70
C ASN A 517 -13.70 -22.86 -4.60
N GLN A 518 -14.30 -22.90 -3.40
CA GLN A 518 -15.66 -23.43 -3.25
C GLN A 518 -16.70 -22.52 -3.86
N GLU A 519 -17.66 -23.08 -4.59
CA GLU A 519 -18.70 -22.29 -5.26
C GLU A 519 -19.43 -21.37 -4.29
N GLU A 520 -19.62 -21.74 -3.02
CA GLU A 520 -20.28 -20.94 -1.98
C GLU A 520 -19.29 -20.12 -1.11
N ALA A 521 -18.09 -19.83 -1.62
CA ALA A 521 -17.08 -19.06 -0.91
C ALA A 521 -17.57 -17.66 -0.52
N HIS A 522 -17.24 -17.26 0.72
CA HIS A 522 -17.48 -15.92 1.25
C HIS A 522 -16.38 -14.95 0.83
N VAL A 523 -16.59 -13.65 1.02
CA VAL A 523 -15.67 -12.60 0.59
C VAL A 523 -14.38 -12.52 1.42
N GLU A 524 -14.14 -13.40 2.40
CA GLU A 524 -12.82 -13.62 3.04
C GLU A 524 -12.12 -14.94 2.70
N ASP A 525 -12.78 -15.85 1.97
CA ASP A 525 -12.23 -17.18 1.68
C ASP A 525 -11.11 -17.17 0.64
N TYR A 526 -10.30 -18.22 0.63
CA TYR A 526 -9.20 -18.40 -0.33
C TYR A 526 -9.72 -18.83 -1.72
N TRP A 527 -9.29 -18.11 -2.74
CA TRP A 527 -9.65 -18.38 -4.14
C TRP A 527 -8.49 -18.08 -5.09
N SER A 528 -8.28 -18.91 -6.09
CA SER A 528 -7.29 -18.71 -7.14
C SER A 528 -7.88 -18.99 -8.52
N ARG A 529 -7.43 -18.22 -9.53
CA ARG A 529 -7.78 -18.43 -10.94
C ARG A 529 -7.01 -19.58 -11.58
N HIS A 530 -6.09 -20.18 -10.82
CA HIS A 530 -5.41 -21.40 -11.23
C HIS A 530 -6.39 -22.59 -11.24
N PRO A 531 -6.38 -23.43 -12.29
CA PRO A 531 -7.28 -24.57 -12.34
C PRO A 531 -7.05 -25.56 -11.20
N GLY A 532 -8.14 -25.90 -10.50
CA GLY A 532 -8.21 -27.02 -9.55
C GLY A 532 -7.69 -26.75 -8.14
N GLY A 533 -7.36 -25.52 -7.77
CA GLY A 533 -6.86 -25.20 -6.43
C GLY A 533 -6.08 -23.88 -6.35
N ALA A 534 -5.32 -23.70 -5.28
CA ALA A 534 -4.53 -22.51 -5.02
C ALA A 534 -3.18 -22.85 -4.39
N ASN A 535 -2.19 -21.95 -4.54
CA ASN A 535 -0.89 -22.12 -3.88
C ASN A 535 -0.92 -21.52 -2.46
N PHE A 536 -0.24 -22.21 -1.55
CA PHE A 536 -0.09 -21.83 -0.16
C PHE A 536 1.36 -21.96 0.28
N LEU A 537 1.84 -20.94 1.00
CA LEU A 537 3.10 -20.93 1.70
C LEU A 537 2.88 -21.47 3.12
N LEU A 538 3.72 -22.42 3.53
CA LEU A 538 3.74 -22.97 4.89
C LEU A 538 4.76 -22.24 5.77
N GLY A 539 4.63 -22.42 7.08
CA GLY A 539 5.48 -21.79 8.09
C GLY A 539 6.97 -22.15 8.02
N ASP A 540 7.35 -23.19 7.27
CA ASP A 540 8.73 -23.60 6.99
C ASP A 540 9.30 -23.01 5.68
N GLY A 541 8.51 -22.20 4.97
CA GLY A 541 8.89 -21.63 3.68
C GLY A 541 8.64 -22.56 2.48
N SER A 542 8.11 -23.76 2.70
CA SER A 542 7.65 -24.64 1.62
C SER A 542 6.37 -24.09 0.97
N VAL A 543 6.19 -24.32 -0.33
CA VAL A 543 4.99 -23.90 -1.05
C VAL A 543 4.30 -25.16 -1.58
N ARG A 544 3.01 -25.28 -1.34
CA ARG A 544 2.19 -26.41 -1.78
C ARG A 544 0.99 -25.92 -2.55
N PHE A 545 0.62 -26.67 -3.58
CA PHE A 545 -0.64 -26.47 -4.27
C PHE A 545 -1.71 -27.35 -3.62
N LEU A 546 -2.72 -26.73 -3.04
CA LEU A 546 -3.81 -27.43 -2.38
C LEU A 546 -5.02 -27.47 -3.32
N LYS A 547 -5.60 -28.65 -3.50
CA LYS A 547 -6.72 -28.86 -4.43
C LYS A 547 -8.02 -28.29 -3.87
N SER A 548 -8.90 -27.82 -4.75
CA SER A 548 -10.26 -27.40 -4.37
C SER A 548 -11.07 -28.53 -3.74
N SER A 549 -10.76 -29.78 -4.11
CA SER A 549 -11.38 -31.00 -3.58
C SER A 549 -10.79 -31.47 -2.24
N ILE A 550 -9.97 -30.66 -1.56
CA ILE A 550 -9.39 -31.01 -0.26
C ILE A 550 -10.51 -31.34 0.74
N ASN A 551 -10.27 -32.32 1.60
CA ASN A 551 -11.21 -32.61 2.68
C ASN A 551 -11.22 -31.41 3.67
N PRO A 552 -12.39 -30.93 4.11
CA PRO A 552 -12.48 -29.82 5.04
C PRO A 552 -11.72 -30.01 6.36
N ALA A 553 -11.53 -31.23 6.85
CA ALA A 553 -10.81 -31.48 8.11
C ALA A 553 -9.30 -31.15 8.01
N PRO A 554 -8.52 -31.72 7.07
CA PRO A 554 -7.12 -31.34 6.89
C PRO A 554 -6.95 -29.88 6.45
N TRP A 555 -7.89 -29.31 5.69
CA TRP A 555 -7.88 -27.87 5.37
C TRP A 555 -7.86 -27.01 6.63
N ARG A 556 -8.73 -27.31 7.59
CA ARG A 556 -8.82 -26.59 8.87
C ARG A 556 -7.59 -26.80 9.75
N ALA A 557 -7.12 -28.04 9.85
CA ALA A 557 -5.92 -28.36 10.60
C ALA A 557 -4.66 -27.65 10.07
N MET A 558 -4.58 -27.38 8.76
CA MET A 558 -3.47 -26.59 8.22
C MET A 558 -3.59 -25.09 8.50
N ALA A 559 -4.78 -24.59 8.82
CA ALA A 559 -4.99 -23.18 9.15
C ALA A 559 -4.57 -22.83 10.58
N THR A 560 -4.42 -23.83 11.46
CA THR A 560 -4.07 -23.70 12.87
C THR A 560 -2.57 -23.86 13.12
N ARG A 561 -2.06 -23.17 14.14
CA ARG A 561 -0.65 -23.26 14.55
C ARG A 561 -0.42 -24.17 15.77
N ASN A 562 -1.43 -24.37 16.61
CA ASN A 562 -1.27 -24.98 17.94
C ASN A 562 -2.46 -25.80 18.47
N PHE A 563 -3.26 -26.43 17.61
CA PHE A 563 -4.41 -27.23 18.00
C PHE A 563 -4.11 -28.74 18.04
N GLY A 564 -2.89 -29.16 17.71
CA GLY A 564 -2.38 -30.51 17.91
C GLY A 564 -2.90 -31.53 16.89
N GLU A 565 -3.41 -31.08 15.74
CA GLU A 565 -3.96 -31.99 14.73
C GLU A 565 -2.86 -32.76 13.99
N VAL A 566 -3.06 -34.07 13.85
CA VAL A 566 -2.16 -34.92 13.05
C VAL A 566 -2.68 -35.01 11.62
N ILE A 567 -1.95 -34.41 10.68
CA ILE A 567 -2.30 -34.41 9.26
C ILE A 567 -1.45 -35.47 8.53
N SER A 568 -2.09 -36.45 7.90
CA SER A 568 -1.38 -37.40 7.03
C SER A 568 -1.04 -36.75 5.69
N ALA A 569 0.12 -37.11 5.11
CA ALA A 569 0.59 -36.57 3.83
C ALA A 569 -0.37 -36.82 2.65
N ASP A 570 -1.21 -37.86 2.74
CA ASP A 570 -2.19 -38.22 1.72
C ASP A 570 -3.48 -37.37 1.78
N SER A 571 -3.59 -36.46 2.75
CA SER A 571 -4.85 -35.75 3.07
C SER A 571 -5.04 -34.42 2.32
N TYR A 572 -4.05 -33.97 1.55
CA TYR A 572 -4.06 -32.68 0.84
C TYR A 572 -3.83 -32.78 -0.67
#